data_AF-A0A258QYV0-F1
#
_entry.id   AF-A0A258QYV0-F1
#
_cell.length_a   1.000
_cell.length_b   1.000
_cell.length_c   1.000
_cell.angle_alpha   90.00
_cell.angle_beta   90.00
_cell.angle_gamma   90.00
#
_symmetry.space_group_name_H-M   'P 1'
#
loop_
_entity.id
_entity.type
_entity.pdbx_description
1 polymer ?
#
loop_
_entity_poly.entity_id
_entity_poly.type
_entity_poly.pdbx_seq_one_letter_code
_entity_poly.pdbx_strand_id
1 'polypeptide(L)'
;KSMSAIKGGRLAAAIAPARCVTYLISDVPGDDPRAIGSGPTIPEKSDPEAVLGLMRAYDVPVSPQMEKVIRANTVSGEALPGQEVHMIATPMMALHAAREKAKDFGLSTIILGDAIEGEAREAATVFAGISFSAATHGEPARAPCVLLSGGETTVTVRGSGRGGRNVEFLLALALALKEVKGISAIACDTDGVDGTEDNAGAWFDDQILAQARAAGVSAADHLANNDGYSFFQKLDRLVVTGPTLTNVNDFRAILIR
;
A
#
# COMPACT_ATOMS: atom_id res chain seq x y z
N LYS A 1 -1.64 14.86 17.12
CA LYS A 1 -1.26 16.18 16.54
C LYS A 1 -1.20 17.31 17.59
N SER A 2 -2.03 17.28 18.64
CA SER A 2 -2.15 18.34 19.66
C SER A 2 -0.97 18.49 20.64
N MET A 3 0.03 17.60 20.56
CA MET A 3 1.28 17.69 21.34
C MET A 3 2.46 18.26 20.53
N SER A 4 2.22 18.82 19.34
CA SER A 4 3.28 19.27 18.44
C SER A 4 3.16 20.75 18.11
N ALA A 5 4.30 21.45 18.09
CA ALA A 5 4.36 22.86 17.70
C ALA A 5 4.08 23.10 16.20
N ILE A 6 4.22 22.08 15.34
CA ILE A 6 4.16 22.25 13.87
C ILE A 6 3.05 21.46 13.17
N LYS A 7 2.61 20.33 13.72
CA LYS A 7 1.60 19.46 13.08
C LYS A 7 0.20 20.11 13.04
N GLY A 8 -0.69 19.61 12.19
CA GLY A 8 -2.09 20.07 12.11
C GLY A 8 -2.24 21.54 11.68
N GLY A 9 -1.45 21.98 10.71
CA GLY A 9 -1.51 23.33 10.14
C GLY A 9 -0.71 24.40 10.89
N ARG A 10 -0.10 24.09 12.04
CA ARG A 10 0.62 25.08 12.85
C ARG A 10 1.90 25.59 12.19
N LEU A 11 2.55 24.79 11.35
CA LEU A 11 3.67 25.29 10.54
C LEU A 11 3.21 26.36 9.57
N ALA A 12 2.07 26.15 8.89
CA ALA A 12 1.54 27.19 8.01
C ALA A 12 1.05 28.42 8.77
N ALA A 13 0.52 28.26 9.98
CA ALA A 13 0.20 29.39 10.86
C ALA A 13 1.45 30.21 11.22
N ALA A 14 2.59 29.56 11.44
CA ALA A 14 3.87 30.24 11.69
C ALA A 14 4.46 30.91 10.45
N ILE A 15 4.13 30.43 9.24
CA ILE A 15 4.55 31.03 7.97
C ILE A 15 3.72 32.27 7.62
N ALA A 16 2.46 32.33 8.06
CA ALA A 16 1.57 33.43 7.77
C ALA A 16 2.17 34.79 8.23
N PRO A 17 2.01 35.87 7.44
CA PRO A 17 1.19 35.98 6.22
C PRO A 17 1.93 35.63 4.91
N ALA A 18 3.13 35.07 4.97
CA ALA A 18 3.86 34.69 3.76
C ALA A 18 3.16 33.52 3.03
N ARG A 19 3.41 33.40 1.72
CA ARG A 19 2.89 32.30 0.89
C ARG A 19 3.50 30.97 1.32
N CYS A 20 2.67 29.93 1.46
CA CYS A 20 3.06 28.57 1.82
C CYS A 20 2.61 27.60 0.73
N VAL A 21 3.55 27.09 -0.07
CA VAL A 21 3.28 26.08 -1.11
C VAL A 21 3.80 24.73 -0.63
N THR A 22 2.92 23.74 -0.57
CA THR A 22 3.23 22.37 -0.12
C THR A 22 3.15 21.42 -1.31
N TYR A 23 4.22 20.68 -1.57
CA TYR A 23 4.23 19.55 -2.51
C TYR A 23 4.28 18.25 -1.70
N LEU A 24 3.37 17.33 -2.00
CA LEU A 24 3.17 16.09 -1.25
C LEU A 24 3.41 14.87 -2.13
N ILE A 25 4.07 13.87 -1.54
CA ILE A 25 4.09 12.49 -1.99
C ILE A 25 3.23 11.73 -0.97
N SER A 26 2.24 10.99 -1.45
CA SER A 26 1.31 10.26 -0.58
C SER A 26 1.70 8.79 -0.49
N ASP A 27 1.97 8.36 0.74
CA ASP A 27 2.06 6.97 1.18
C ASP A 27 0.84 6.57 2.03
N VAL A 28 -0.24 7.36 1.96
CA VAL A 28 -1.45 7.16 2.78
C VAL A 28 -2.58 6.66 1.88
N PRO A 29 -3.20 5.50 2.18
CA PRO A 29 -4.40 5.05 1.49
C PRO A 29 -5.50 6.13 1.49
N GLY A 30 -6.00 6.47 0.31
CA GLY A 30 -7.03 7.51 0.12
C GLY A 30 -6.49 8.95 0.10
N ASP A 31 -5.17 9.14 0.13
CA ASP A 31 -4.48 10.40 -0.17
C ASP A 31 -4.89 11.61 0.71
N ASP A 32 -5.40 11.40 1.93
CA ASP A 32 -5.77 12.52 2.81
C ASP A 32 -4.51 13.34 3.16
N PRO A 33 -4.39 14.58 2.64
CA PRO A 33 -3.17 15.35 2.81
C PRO A 33 -2.95 15.75 4.27
N ARG A 34 -3.99 15.74 5.11
CA ARG A 34 -3.89 16.01 6.57
C ARG A 34 -3.19 14.87 7.32
N ALA A 35 -3.21 13.66 6.78
CA ALA A 35 -2.54 12.51 7.36
C ALA A 35 -1.04 12.52 7.05
N ILE A 36 -0.67 12.91 5.82
CA ILE A 36 0.72 12.94 5.34
C ILE A 36 1.58 13.86 6.22
N GLY A 37 2.63 13.30 6.84
CA GLY A 37 3.49 14.03 7.78
C GLY A 37 2.74 14.63 8.99
N SER A 38 1.51 14.17 9.27
CA SER A 38 0.56 14.79 10.20
C SER A 38 0.12 16.22 9.83
N GLY A 39 0.10 16.55 8.53
CA GLY A 39 -0.44 17.78 7.97
C GLY A 39 0.15 19.05 8.59
N PRO A 40 1.47 19.26 8.60
CA PRO A 40 2.06 20.43 9.28
C PRO A 40 1.61 21.76 8.67
N THR A 41 1.37 21.79 7.36
CA THR A 41 0.92 22.98 6.62
C THR A 41 -0.58 22.96 6.31
N ILE A 42 -1.30 21.94 6.77
CA ILE A 42 -2.71 21.73 6.41
C ILE A 42 -3.55 21.81 7.70
N PRO A 43 -4.36 22.87 7.86
CA PRO A 43 -5.21 23.04 9.03
C PRO A 43 -6.16 21.86 9.20
N GLU A 44 -6.22 21.33 10.42
CA GLU A 44 -7.14 20.29 10.81
C GLU A 44 -7.72 20.66 12.17
N LYS A 45 -9.05 20.65 12.25
CA LYS A 45 -9.74 20.98 13.50
C LYS A 45 -9.28 20.04 14.60
N SER A 46 -8.81 20.61 15.70
CA SER A 46 -8.43 19.84 16.89
C SER A 46 -9.24 20.30 18.08
N ASP A 47 -10.09 19.42 18.60
CA ASP A 47 -10.83 19.63 19.85
C ASP A 47 -10.08 18.99 21.03
N PRO A 48 -9.62 19.79 22.02
CA PRO A 48 -8.95 19.28 23.21
C PRO A 48 -9.77 18.26 23.98
N GLU A 49 -11.09 18.41 24.04
CA GLU A 49 -11.95 17.48 24.80
C GLU A 49 -12.06 16.13 24.11
N ALA A 50 -12.14 16.12 22.77
CA ALA A 50 -12.07 14.89 22.00
C ALA A 50 -10.72 14.16 22.21
N VAL A 51 -9.61 14.91 22.23
CA VAL A 51 -8.27 14.33 22.44
C VAL A 51 -8.12 13.77 23.86
N LEU A 52 -8.49 14.53 24.89
CA LEU A 52 -8.43 14.07 26.28
C LEU A 52 -9.39 12.91 26.53
N GLY A 53 -10.56 12.92 25.88
CA GLY A 53 -11.51 11.82 25.89
C GLY A 53 -10.92 10.54 25.30
N LEU A 54 -10.23 10.63 24.16
CA LEU A 54 -9.52 9.51 23.54
C LEU A 54 -8.43 8.97 24.46
N MET A 55 -7.62 9.84 25.06
CA MET A 55 -6.56 9.42 26.00
C MET A 55 -7.15 8.66 27.20
N ARG A 56 -8.27 9.11 27.75
CA ARG A 56 -8.98 8.38 28.82
C ARG A 56 -9.51 7.03 28.36
N ALA A 57 -10.08 6.96 27.16
CA ALA A 57 -10.65 5.71 26.61
C ALA A 57 -9.59 4.61 26.40
N TYR A 58 -8.32 4.98 26.20
CA TYR A 58 -7.19 4.06 26.03
C TYR A 58 -6.27 4.01 27.26
N ASP A 59 -6.73 4.49 28.43
CA ASP A 59 -5.97 4.50 29.69
C ASP A 59 -4.58 5.17 29.60
N VAL A 60 -4.44 6.17 28.71
CA VAL A 60 -3.21 6.93 28.56
C VAL A 60 -3.14 8.01 29.64
N PRO A 61 -2.13 8.00 30.53
CA PRO A 61 -2.02 8.99 31.60
C PRO A 61 -1.79 10.40 31.03
N VAL A 62 -2.51 11.38 31.57
CA VAL A 62 -2.41 12.80 31.18
C VAL A 62 -1.83 13.59 32.35
N SER A 63 -0.63 14.15 32.17
CA SER A 63 -0.06 15.08 33.15
C SER A 63 -0.67 16.48 32.99
N PRO A 64 -0.64 17.33 34.04
CA PRO A 64 -1.09 18.72 33.92
C PRO A 64 -0.38 19.51 32.81
N GLN A 65 0.91 19.20 32.55
CA GLN A 65 1.67 19.81 31.46
C GLN A 65 1.16 19.38 30.08
N MET A 66 0.84 18.09 29.91
CA MET A 66 0.28 17.58 28.65
C MET A 66 -1.08 18.21 28.38
N GLU A 67 -1.96 18.25 29.38
CA GLU A 67 -3.28 18.87 29.24
C GLU A 67 -3.15 20.35 28.84
N LYS A 68 -2.25 21.10 29.49
CA LYS A 68 -1.97 22.49 29.13
C LYS A 68 -1.55 22.63 27.66
N VAL A 69 -0.67 21.76 27.17
CA VAL A 69 -0.21 21.77 25.78
C VAL A 69 -1.34 21.41 24.81
N ILE A 70 -2.12 20.36 25.09
CA ILE A 70 -3.25 19.93 24.26
C ILE A 70 -4.26 21.08 24.09
N ARG A 71 -4.59 21.75 25.20
CA ARG A 71 -5.53 22.88 25.20
C ARG A 71 -4.98 24.09 24.45
N ALA A 72 -3.69 24.40 24.62
CA ALA A 72 -3.04 25.52 23.93
C ALA A 72 -2.90 25.28 22.41
N ASN A 73 -2.78 24.03 21.98
CA ASN A 73 -2.60 23.64 20.59
C ASN A 73 -3.93 23.42 19.87
N THR A 74 -4.91 24.29 20.08
CA THR A 74 -6.18 24.25 19.34
C THR A 74 -5.98 24.79 17.92
N VAL A 75 -6.66 24.19 16.94
CA VAL A 75 -6.65 24.64 15.54
C VAL A 75 -8.10 24.66 15.07
N SER A 76 -8.52 25.74 14.42
CA SER A 76 -9.91 25.90 13.93
C SER A 76 -10.24 24.93 12.79
N GLY A 77 -9.22 24.57 12.00
CA GLY A 77 -9.35 23.79 10.77
C GLY A 77 -9.68 24.65 9.55
N GLU A 78 -9.76 25.97 9.71
CA GLU A 78 -9.99 26.90 8.60
C GLU A 78 -8.72 27.03 7.74
N ALA A 79 -8.90 27.14 6.43
CA ALA A 79 -7.81 27.38 5.51
C ALA A 79 -7.15 28.73 5.81
N LEU A 80 -5.82 28.77 5.83
CA LEU A 80 -5.09 30.03 6.02
C LEU A 80 -4.85 30.69 4.65
N PRO A 81 -4.88 32.03 4.55
CA PRO A 81 -4.57 32.74 3.32
C PRO A 81 -3.16 32.39 2.81
N GLY A 82 -3.01 32.29 1.48
CA GLY A 82 -1.72 32.04 0.84
C GLY A 82 -1.23 30.59 0.92
N GLN A 83 -2.08 29.64 1.32
CA GLN A 83 -1.79 28.21 1.27
C GLN A 83 -2.10 27.60 -0.10
N GLU A 84 -1.17 26.82 -0.62
CA GLU A 84 -1.35 25.94 -1.78
C GLU A 84 -0.84 24.55 -1.45
N VAL A 85 -1.58 23.52 -1.87
CA VAL A 85 -1.24 22.11 -1.65
C VAL A 85 -1.34 21.38 -2.97
N HIS A 86 -0.25 20.73 -3.36
CA HIS A 86 -0.12 20.01 -4.62
C HIS A 86 0.32 18.58 -4.33
N MET A 87 -0.50 17.61 -4.74
CA MET A 87 -0.10 16.21 -4.71
C MET A 87 0.68 15.90 -5.98
N ILE A 88 1.93 15.46 -5.86
CA ILE A 88 2.83 15.23 -7.00
C ILE A 88 3.12 13.75 -7.25
N ALA A 89 2.84 12.88 -6.28
CA ALA A 89 2.86 11.44 -6.43
C ALA A 89 1.84 10.81 -5.48
N THR A 90 1.05 9.87 -6.01
CA THR A 90 0.07 9.07 -5.26
C THR A 90 0.08 7.62 -5.75
N PRO A 91 -0.51 6.68 -4.98
CA PRO A 91 -0.71 5.31 -5.45
C PRO A 91 -1.47 5.27 -6.79
N MET A 92 -2.56 6.04 -6.95
CA MET A 92 -3.31 6.10 -8.21
C MET A 92 -2.47 6.61 -9.40
N MET A 93 -1.59 7.60 -9.19
CA MET A 93 -0.69 8.08 -10.24
C MET A 93 0.25 6.98 -10.74
N ALA A 94 0.76 6.12 -9.85
CA ALA A 94 1.58 4.96 -10.24
C ALA A 94 0.77 3.95 -11.07
N LEU A 95 -0.49 3.68 -10.70
CA LEU A 95 -1.38 2.79 -11.46
C LEU A 95 -1.72 3.37 -12.84
N HIS A 96 -1.94 4.69 -12.93
CA HIS A 96 -2.15 5.36 -14.21
C HIS A 96 -0.91 5.27 -15.11
N ALA A 97 0.29 5.45 -14.57
CA ALA A 97 1.53 5.27 -15.33
C ALA A 97 1.66 3.82 -15.86
N ALA A 98 1.36 2.82 -15.02
CA ALA A 98 1.35 1.42 -15.44
C ALA A 98 0.29 1.13 -16.52
N ARG A 99 -0.90 1.75 -16.43
CA ARG A 99 -1.91 1.66 -17.49
C ARG A 99 -1.42 2.23 -18.81
N GLU A 100 -0.80 3.41 -18.81
CA GLU A 100 -0.25 3.97 -20.04
C GLU A 100 0.82 3.05 -20.63
N LYS A 101 1.68 2.46 -19.79
CA LYS A 101 2.67 1.48 -20.25
C LYS A 101 2.03 0.20 -20.80
N ALA A 102 0.93 -0.26 -20.23
CA ALA A 102 0.20 -1.44 -20.72
C ALA A 102 -0.38 -1.22 -22.14
N LYS A 103 -0.76 0.02 -22.48
CA LYS A 103 -1.23 0.36 -23.85
C LYS A 103 -0.15 0.14 -24.90
N ASP A 104 1.12 0.43 -24.59
CA ASP A 104 2.25 0.16 -25.49
C ASP A 104 2.36 -1.33 -25.85
N PHE A 105 1.90 -2.21 -24.96
CA PHE A 105 1.86 -3.65 -25.16
C PHE A 105 0.54 -4.16 -25.78
N GLY A 106 -0.39 -3.27 -26.13
CA GLY A 106 -1.70 -3.63 -26.67
C GLY A 106 -2.63 -4.29 -25.65
N LEU A 107 -2.37 -4.08 -24.35
CA LEU A 107 -3.15 -4.68 -23.26
C LEU A 107 -4.26 -3.73 -22.81
N SER A 108 -5.47 -4.26 -22.66
CA SER A 108 -6.53 -3.54 -21.95
C SER A 108 -6.25 -3.54 -20.44
N THR A 109 -6.76 -2.55 -19.71
CA THR A 109 -6.48 -2.43 -18.26
C THR A 109 -7.72 -2.09 -17.46
N ILE A 110 -7.85 -2.71 -16.29
CA ILE A 110 -8.82 -2.32 -15.26
C ILE A 110 -8.06 -1.99 -13.99
N ILE A 111 -8.28 -0.80 -13.43
CA ILE A 111 -7.77 -0.43 -12.11
C ILE A 111 -8.85 -0.80 -11.09
N LEU A 112 -8.54 -1.74 -10.21
CA LEU A 112 -9.46 -2.27 -9.20
C LEU A 112 -9.50 -1.42 -7.92
N GLY A 113 -8.50 -0.56 -7.72
CA GLY A 113 -8.40 0.36 -6.58
C GLY A 113 -6.95 0.60 -6.18
N ASP A 114 -6.69 1.73 -5.55
CA ASP A 114 -5.39 2.20 -5.08
C ASP A 114 -5.26 2.25 -3.55
N ALA A 115 -6.34 1.92 -2.83
CA ALA A 115 -6.41 1.90 -1.38
C ALA A 115 -6.89 0.53 -0.86
N ILE A 116 -6.40 -0.57 -1.45
CA ILE A 116 -6.73 -1.92 -0.97
C ILE A 116 -5.94 -2.19 0.31
N GLU A 117 -6.66 -2.33 1.42
CA GLU A 117 -6.14 -2.63 2.75
C GLU A 117 -6.68 -3.97 3.27
N GLY A 118 -6.12 -4.46 4.38
CA GLY A 118 -6.49 -5.71 5.04
C GLY A 118 -5.44 -6.80 4.86
N GLU A 119 -5.80 -8.04 5.20
CA GLU A 119 -4.84 -9.16 5.17
C GLU A 119 -4.46 -9.57 3.75
N ALA A 120 -3.15 -9.62 3.48
CA ALA A 120 -2.59 -9.88 2.15
C ALA A 120 -3.13 -11.18 1.53
N ARG A 121 -3.20 -12.26 2.32
CA ARG A 121 -3.72 -13.57 1.88
C ARG A 121 -5.23 -13.58 1.57
N GLU A 122 -6.00 -12.74 2.25
CA GLU A 122 -7.44 -12.63 2.03
C GLU A 122 -7.73 -11.79 0.79
N ALA A 123 -7.01 -10.67 0.62
CA ALA A 123 -7.03 -9.89 -0.61
C ALA A 123 -6.66 -10.75 -1.82
N ALA A 124 -5.61 -11.58 -1.71
CA ALA A 124 -5.21 -12.49 -2.77
C ALA A 124 -6.32 -13.47 -3.20
N THR A 125 -7.12 -13.96 -2.26
CA THR A 125 -8.25 -14.85 -2.55
C THR A 125 -9.33 -14.14 -3.38
N VAL A 126 -9.64 -12.88 -3.05
CA VAL A 126 -10.57 -12.06 -3.83
C VAL A 126 -10.03 -11.82 -5.24
N PHE A 127 -8.76 -11.44 -5.35
CA PHE A 127 -8.10 -11.19 -6.63
C PHE A 127 -8.00 -12.45 -7.50
N ALA A 128 -7.83 -13.63 -6.89
CA ALA A 128 -7.88 -14.91 -7.61
C ALA A 128 -9.25 -15.12 -8.27
N GLY A 129 -10.33 -14.86 -7.55
CA GLY A 129 -11.70 -14.97 -8.07
C GLY A 129 -11.97 -14.02 -9.24
N ILE A 130 -11.55 -12.75 -9.12
CA ILE A 130 -11.69 -11.76 -10.20
C ILE A 130 -10.86 -12.19 -11.42
N SER A 131 -9.62 -12.64 -11.20
CA SER A 131 -8.73 -13.04 -12.29
C SER A 131 -9.25 -14.29 -13.02
N PHE A 132 -9.79 -15.25 -12.27
CA PHE A 132 -10.43 -16.44 -12.84
C PHE A 132 -11.67 -16.08 -13.67
N SER A 133 -12.50 -15.15 -13.18
CA SER A 133 -13.66 -14.64 -13.93
C SER A 133 -13.24 -13.96 -15.23
N ALA A 134 -12.18 -13.14 -15.20
CA ALA A 134 -11.70 -12.47 -16.41
C ALA A 134 -11.11 -13.47 -17.43
N ALA A 135 -10.37 -14.49 -16.97
CA ALA A 135 -9.85 -15.55 -17.83
C ALA A 135 -10.96 -16.43 -18.44
N THR A 136 -12.02 -16.71 -17.70
CA THR A 136 -13.06 -17.68 -18.12
C THR A 136 -14.24 -17.02 -18.84
N HIS A 137 -14.62 -15.82 -18.40
CA HIS A 137 -15.85 -15.14 -18.83
C HIS A 137 -15.57 -13.79 -19.50
N GLY A 138 -14.33 -13.28 -19.42
CA GLY A 138 -13.98 -11.97 -19.97
C GLY A 138 -14.52 -10.80 -19.15
N GLU A 139 -14.83 -11.03 -17.86
CA GLU A 139 -15.34 -10.02 -16.93
C GLU A 139 -14.42 -9.90 -15.70
N PRO A 140 -13.98 -8.68 -15.31
CA PRO A 140 -14.43 -7.38 -15.81
C PRO A 140 -13.76 -6.91 -17.11
N ALA A 141 -12.83 -7.68 -17.67
CA ALA A 141 -12.19 -7.38 -18.95
C ALA A 141 -11.77 -8.65 -19.67
N ARG A 142 -11.86 -8.63 -21.01
CA ARG A 142 -11.45 -9.73 -21.88
C ARG A 142 -9.94 -9.77 -22.03
N ALA A 143 -9.38 -10.97 -22.01
CA ALA A 143 -7.98 -11.19 -22.37
C ALA A 143 -7.69 -10.74 -23.82
N PRO A 144 -6.51 -10.18 -24.11
CA PRO A 144 -5.44 -9.90 -23.15
C PRO A 144 -5.70 -8.63 -22.33
N CYS A 145 -5.60 -8.73 -21.01
CA CYS A 145 -5.82 -7.60 -20.10
C CYS A 145 -4.91 -7.65 -18.87
N VAL A 146 -4.75 -6.49 -18.22
CA VAL A 146 -4.05 -6.36 -16.94
C VAL A 146 -5.01 -5.76 -15.91
N LEU A 147 -5.15 -6.47 -14.79
CA LEU A 147 -5.81 -5.96 -13.60
C LEU A 147 -4.76 -5.29 -12.73
N LEU A 148 -4.95 -4.01 -12.43
CA LEU A 148 -4.04 -3.19 -11.63
C LEU A 148 -4.67 -2.89 -10.28
N SER A 149 -3.87 -2.94 -9.21
CA SER A 149 -4.27 -2.42 -7.91
C SER A 149 -3.09 -1.89 -7.11
N GLY A 150 -3.38 -1.06 -6.14
CA GLY A 150 -2.44 -0.59 -5.14
C GLY A 150 -3.08 -0.56 -3.75
N GLY A 151 -2.40 0.05 -2.80
CA GLY A 151 -2.81 0.15 -1.40
C GLY A 151 -1.76 -0.46 -0.48
N GLU A 152 -2.16 -0.82 0.72
CA GLU A 152 -1.22 -1.27 1.74
C GLU A 152 -1.84 -2.42 2.53
N THR A 153 -1.52 -3.65 2.12
CA THR A 153 -2.00 -4.82 2.87
C THR A 153 -1.12 -5.09 4.10
N THR A 154 -1.65 -5.83 5.06
CA THR A 154 -0.91 -6.27 6.24
C THR A 154 -0.72 -7.77 6.22
N VAL A 155 0.19 -8.24 7.08
CA VAL A 155 0.40 -9.66 7.35
C VAL A 155 0.32 -9.89 8.85
N THR A 156 -0.66 -10.68 9.29
CA THR A 156 -0.58 -11.30 10.61
C THR A 156 0.48 -12.39 10.60
N VAL A 157 1.64 -12.09 11.20
CA VAL A 157 2.75 -13.04 11.33
C VAL A 157 2.38 -14.15 12.32
N ARG A 158 2.45 -15.39 11.85
CA ARG A 158 2.14 -16.63 12.60
C ARG A 158 3.32 -17.60 12.65
N GLY A 159 4.18 -17.55 11.64
CA GLY A 159 5.40 -18.36 11.56
C GLY A 159 6.66 -17.57 11.90
N SER A 160 7.79 -18.17 11.56
CA SER A 160 9.13 -17.56 11.68
C SER A 160 9.83 -17.44 10.33
N GLY A 161 9.06 -17.42 9.24
CA GLY A 161 9.56 -17.27 7.88
C GLY A 161 10.04 -15.86 7.57
N ARG A 162 10.48 -15.67 6.33
CA ARG A 162 10.95 -14.39 5.80
C ARG A 162 10.01 -13.89 4.70
N GLY A 163 9.77 -12.59 4.67
CA GLY A 163 9.01 -11.96 3.60
C GLY A 163 8.25 -10.72 4.02
N GLY A 164 7.27 -10.38 3.20
CA GLY A 164 6.41 -9.22 3.35
C GLY A 164 5.05 -9.45 2.70
N ARG A 165 4.26 -8.38 2.68
CA ARG A 165 2.87 -8.39 2.25
C ARG A 165 2.71 -8.72 0.76
N ASN A 166 3.65 -8.30 -0.09
CA ASN A 166 3.56 -8.54 -1.54
C ASN A 166 3.89 -9.99 -1.90
N VAL A 167 4.94 -10.58 -1.32
CA VAL A 167 5.23 -12.02 -1.50
C VAL A 167 4.16 -12.89 -0.84
N GLU A 168 3.60 -12.49 0.30
CA GLU A 168 2.48 -13.21 0.92
C GLU A 168 1.22 -13.18 0.04
N PHE A 169 0.87 -12.01 -0.49
CA PHE A 169 -0.21 -11.84 -1.46
C PHE A 169 -0.02 -12.75 -2.68
N LEU A 170 1.17 -12.72 -3.31
CA LEU A 170 1.43 -13.52 -4.51
C LEU A 170 1.40 -15.02 -4.26
N LEU A 171 1.93 -15.47 -3.13
CA LEU A 171 1.93 -16.90 -2.78
C LEU A 171 0.50 -17.40 -2.52
N ALA A 172 -0.31 -16.62 -1.80
CA ALA A 172 -1.72 -16.91 -1.60
C ALA A 172 -2.51 -16.88 -2.92
N LEU A 173 -2.23 -15.91 -3.80
CA LEU A 173 -2.87 -15.78 -5.12
C LEU A 173 -2.57 -17.01 -5.99
N ALA A 174 -1.30 -17.43 -6.06
CA ALA A 174 -0.90 -18.61 -6.82
C ALA A 174 -1.62 -19.88 -6.33
N LEU A 175 -1.70 -20.08 -5.01
CA LEU A 175 -2.43 -21.21 -4.39
C LEU A 175 -3.92 -21.18 -4.70
N ALA A 176 -4.56 -20.00 -4.62
CA ALA A 176 -5.97 -19.83 -4.90
C ALA A 176 -6.33 -20.08 -6.37
N LEU A 177 -5.42 -19.72 -7.30
CA LEU A 177 -5.59 -19.94 -8.74
C LEU A 177 -5.38 -21.39 -9.19
N LYS A 178 -4.80 -22.28 -8.38
CA LYS A 178 -4.69 -23.73 -8.66
C LYS A 178 -4.22 -24.08 -10.09
N GLU A 179 -3.22 -23.35 -10.61
CA GLU A 179 -2.64 -23.55 -11.95
C GLU A 179 -3.52 -23.19 -13.15
N VAL A 180 -4.49 -22.28 -12.97
CA VAL A 180 -5.19 -21.65 -14.10
C VAL A 180 -4.17 -21.05 -15.08
N LYS A 181 -4.26 -21.48 -16.34
CA LYS A 181 -3.35 -21.08 -17.42
C LYS A 181 -3.61 -19.63 -17.86
N GLY A 182 -2.59 -19.00 -18.43
CA GLY A 182 -2.69 -17.66 -19.00
C GLY A 182 -2.65 -16.53 -17.96
N ILE A 183 -2.58 -16.83 -16.66
CA ILE A 183 -2.50 -15.82 -15.59
C ILE A 183 -1.06 -15.67 -15.10
N SER A 184 -0.61 -14.43 -14.95
CA SER A 184 0.69 -14.11 -14.35
C SER A 184 0.53 -12.88 -13.48
N ALA A 185 1.33 -12.74 -12.43
CA ALA A 185 1.20 -11.61 -11.52
C ALA A 185 2.56 -11.10 -11.05
N ILE A 186 2.61 -9.82 -10.73
CA ILE A 186 3.70 -9.14 -10.02
C ILE A 186 3.07 -8.29 -8.92
N ALA A 187 3.72 -8.29 -7.76
CA ALA A 187 3.38 -7.43 -6.64
C ALA A 187 4.68 -6.93 -6.02
N CYS A 188 4.79 -5.62 -5.82
CA CYS A 188 5.97 -4.99 -5.26
C CYS A 188 5.60 -3.79 -4.39
N ASP A 189 6.38 -3.56 -3.34
CA ASP A 189 6.42 -2.28 -2.64
C ASP A 189 7.18 -1.25 -3.49
N THR A 190 6.64 -0.04 -3.59
CA THR A 190 7.23 1.00 -4.42
C THR A 190 8.45 1.65 -3.79
N ASP A 191 8.72 1.43 -2.50
CA ASP A 191 9.96 1.84 -1.83
C ASP A 191 11.16 0.91 -2.11
N GLY A 192 10.87 -0.28 -2.64
CA GLY A 192 11.85 -1.30 -2.98
C GLY A 192 12.07 -2.36 -1.90
N VAL A 193 11.29 -2.38 -0.82
CA VAL A 193 11.43 -3.30 0.32
C VAL A 193 10.08 -3.89 0.74
N ASP A 194 9.92 -5.20 0.57
CA ASP A 194 8.75 -5.96 0.99
C ASP A 194 9.03 -6.72 2.30
N GLY A 195 8.85 -6.02 3.42
CA GLY A 195 8.98 -6.61 4.75
C GLY A 195 10.44 -6.65 5.24
N THR A 196 10.98 -7.84 5.47
CA THR A 196 12.24 -8.01 6.22
C THR A 196 13.51 -8.16 5.37
N GLU A 197 13.38 -8.24 4.05
CA GLU A 197 14.48 -8.61 3.14
C GLU A 197 14.81 -7.50 2.13
N ASP A 198 15.58 -7.81 1.08
CA ASP A 198 16.07 -6.85 0.08
C ASP A 198 15.23 -6.77 -1.20
N ASN A 199 14.17 -7.59 -1.30
CA ASN A 199 13.29 -7.60 -2.43
C ASN A 199 12.21 -6.52 -2.31
N ALA A 200 11.84 -5.91 -3.43
CA ALA A 200 10.63 -5.10 -3.52
C ALA A 200 9.37 -5.98 -3.53
N GLY A 201 9.50 -7.24 -3.90
CA GLY A 201 8.39 -8.18 -4.03
C GLY A 201 8.78 -9.38 -4.87
N ALA A 202 7.84 -9.89 -5.66
CA ALA A 202 8.09 -11.04 -6.54
C ALA A 202 7.16 -11.02 -7.76
N TRP A 203 7.31 -12.01 -8.64
CA TRP A 203 6.39 -12.27 -9.72
C TRP A 203 6.18 -13.78 -9.94
N PHE A 204 5.09 -14.15 -10.60
CA PHE A 204 4.87 -15.52 -11.03
C PHE A 204 4.23 -15.59 -12.42
N ASP A 205 4.49 -16.71 -13.10
CA ASP A 205 3.76 -17.15 -14.29
C ASP A 205 2.85 -18.34 -13.95
N ASP A 206 2.09 -18.83 -14.94
CA ASP A 206 1.16 -19.96 -14.77
C ASP A 206 1.85 -21.33 -14.58
N GLN A 207 3.18 -21.36 -14.44
CA GLN A 207 3.97 -22.56 -14.17
C GLN A 207 4.55 -22.59 -12.74
N ILE A 208 4.37 -21.53 -11.94
CA ILE A 208 5.04 -21.38 -10.64
C ILE A 208 4.81 -22.56 -9.69
N LEU A 209 3.58 -23.08 -9.59
CA LEU A 209 3.30 -24.20 -8.69
C LEU A 209 3.89 -25.52 -9.21
N ALA A 210 3.93 -25.71 -10.53
CA ALA A 210 4.56 -26.87 -11.15
C ALA A 210 6.08 -26.84 -10.96
N GLN A 211 6.70 -25.66 -11.13
CA GLN A 211 8.12 -25.43 -10.86
C GLN A 211 8.45 -25.65 -9.38
N ALA A 212 7.61 -25.16 -8.47
CA ALA A 212 7.75 -25.39 -7.03
C ALA A 212 7.74 -26.89 -6.69
N ARG A 213 6.79 -27.66 -7.24
CA ARG A 213 6.74 -29.11 -7.05
C ARG A 213 7.97 -29.81 -7.59
N ALA A 214 8.43 -29.44 -8.79
CA ALA A 214 9.65 -30.00 -9.38
C ALA A 214 10.92 -29.69 -8.56
N ALA A 215 10.93 -28.53 -7.89
CA ALA A 215 12.01 -28.11 -6.99
C ALA A 215 11.89 -28.67 -5.55
N GLY A 216 10.84 -29.43 -5.25
CA GLY A 216 10.59 -29.96 -3.90
C GLY A 216 10.17 -28.90 -2.88
N VAL A 217 9.57 -27.80 -3.33
CA VAL A 217 9.17 -26.65 -2.51
C VAL A 217 7.65 -26.61 -2.37
N SER A 218 7.15 -26.59 -1.14
CA SER A 218 5.71 -26.53 -0.85
C SER A 218 5.25 -25.08 -0.67
N ALA A 219 4.47 -24.57 -1.62
CA ALA A 219 3.87 -23.23 -1.54
C ALA A 219 2.97 -23.06 -0.30
N ALA A 220 2.21 -24.11 0.06
CA ALA A 220 1.31 -24.08 1.20
C ALA A 220 2.08 -23.97 2.53
N ASP A 221 3.17 -24.73 2.68
CA ASP A 221 3.97 -24.69 3.92
C ASP A 221 4.68 -23.35 4.08
N HIS A 222 5.18 -22.76 2.99
CA HIS A 222 5.79 -21.43 3.01
C HIS A 222 4.75 -20.36 3.38
N LEU A 223 3.53 -20.41 2.82
CA LEU A 223 2.47 -19.47 3.19
C LEU A 223 2.06 -19.61 4.67
N ALA A 224 1.95 -20.84 5.16
CA ALA A 224 1.61 -21.11 6.56
C ALA A 224 2.68 -20.57 7.53
N ASN A 225 3.95 -20.58 7.11
CA ASN A 225 5.08 -20.08 7.91
C ASN A 225 5.41 -18.59 7.66
N ASN A 226 4.62 -17.86 6.87
CA ASN A 226 4.96 -16.49 6.42
C ASN A 226 6.35 -16.39 5.74
N ASP A 227 6.72 -17.41 4.95
CA ASP A 227 8.03 -17.54 4.31
C ASP A 227 7.96 -17.33 2.78
N GLY A 228 7.24 -16.29 2.35
CA GLY A 228 7.08 -15.97 0.93
C GLY A 228 8.40 -15.65 0.23
N TYR A 229 9.34 -15.01 0.93
CA TYR A 229 10.65 -14.66 0.37
C TYR A 229 11.41 -15.92 -0.07
N SER A 230 11.57 -16.89 0.83
CA SER A 230 12.36 -18.09 0.54
C SER A 230 11.74 -18.92 -0.59
N PHE A 231 10.41 -18.93 -0.70
CA PHE A 231 9.70 -19.56 -1.81
C PHE A 231 10.09 -18.95 -3.16
N PHE A 232 9.95 -17.63 -3.31
CA PHE A 232 10.27 -16.94 -4.57
C PHE A 232 11.77 -16.86 -4.84
N GLN A 233 12.61 -16.81 -3.80
CA GLN A 233 14.07 -16.90 -3.92
C GLN A 233 14.48 -18.23 -4.54
N LYS A 234 13.91 -19.34 -4.04
CA LYS A 234 14.25 -20.69 -4.49
C LYS A 234 13.88 -20.93 -5.97
N LEU A 235 12.93 -20.17 -6.50
CA LEU A 235 12.45 -20.26 -7.88
C LEU A 235 12.99 -19.15 -8.80
N ASP A 236 13.87 -18.28 -8.30
CA ASP A 236 14.42 -17.14 -9.05
C ASP A 236 13.30 -16.22 -9.59
N ARG A 237 12.46 -15.75 -8.65
CA ARG A 237 11.24 -14.99 -8.91
C ARG A 237 11.09 -13.72 -8.06
N LEU A 238 12.12 -13.39 -7.28
CA LEU A 238 12.15 -12.13 -6.54
C LEU A 238 12.31 -10.95 -7.50
N VAL A 239 11.75 -9.81 -7.11
CA VAL A 239 12.01 -8.52 -7.74
C VAL A 239 12.90 -7.73 -6.80
N VAL A 240 14.14 -7.45 -7.22
CA VAL A 240 15.11 -6.67 -6.44
C VAL A 240 15.40 -5.38 -7.19
N THR A 241 14.88 -4.27 -6.67
CA THR A 241 15.07 -2.93 -7.26
C THR A 241 16.20 -2.15 -6.59
N GLY A 242 16.55 -2.52 -5.35
CA GLY A 242 17.21 -1.62 -4.41
C GLY A 242 16.26 -0.49 -3.97
N PRO A 243 16.74 0.45 -3.15
CA PRO A 243 15.93 1.57 -2.67
C PRO A 243 15.53 2.47 -3.85
N THR A 244 14.23 2.63 -4.07
CA THR A 244 13.70 3.47 -5.14
C THR A 244 13.69 4.96 -4.77
N LEU A 245 13.83 5.26 -3.47
CA LEU A 245 13.81 6.61 -2.88
C LEU A 245 12.46 7.34 -3.05
N THR A 246 11.37 6.59 -3.23
CA THR A 246 9.98 7.08 -3.20
C THR A 246 9.11 6.05 -2.51
N ASN A 247 7.90 6.40 -2.05
CA ASN A 247 6.93 5.43 -1.56
C ASN A 247 5.51 5.93 -1.87
N VAL A 248 4.76 5.11 -2.60
CA VAL A 248 3.32 5.26 -2.87
C VAL A 248 2.60 3.89 -2.68
N ASN A 249 3.05 3.17 -1.64
CA ASN A 249 2.58 1.86 -1.19
C ASN A 249 2.79 0.71 -2.21
N ASP A 250 1.98 -0.34 -2.12
CA ASP A 250 2.07 -1.51 -2.97
C ASP A 250 1.61 -1.20 -4.41
N PHE A 251 2.29 -1.81 -5.37
CA PHE A 251 1.89 -1.93 -6.76
C PHE A 251 1.64 -3.40 -7.10
N ARG A 252 0.46 -3.71 -7.62
CA ARG A 252 0.07 -5.05 -8.08
C ARG A 252 -0.44 -5.01 -9.50
N ALA A 253 0.04 -5.96 -10.32
CA ALA A 253 -0.45 -6.19 -11.67
C ALA A 253 -0.66 -7.67 -11.92
N ILE A 254 -1.86 -8.04 -12.36
CA ILE A 254 -2.22 -9.41 -12.78
C ILE A 254 -2.52 -9.38 -14.27
N LEU A 255 -1.69 -10.04 -15.06
CA LEU A 255 -1.85 -10.21 -16.50
C LEU A 255 -2.67 -11.47 -16.79
N ILE A 256 -3.66 -11.32 -17.67
CA ILE A 256 -4.49 -12.40 -18.20
C ILE A 256 -4.29 -12.42 -19.71
N ARG A 257 -3.82 -13.56 -20.23
CA ARG A 257 -3.47 -13.78 -21.64
C ARG A 257 -4.55 -14.53 -22.41
#